data_AF-A0AAN1SJL7-F1
#
_entry.id   AF-A0AAN1SJL7-F1
#
_cell.length_a   1.000
_cell.length_b   1.000
_cell.length_c   1.000
_cell.angle_alpha   90.00
_cell.angle_beta   90.00
_cell.angle_gamma   90.00
#
_symmetry.space_group_name_H-M   'P 1'
#
loop_
_entity.id
_entity.type
_entity.pdbx_description
1 polymer ?
#
loop_
_entity_poly.entity_id
_entity_poly.type
_entity_poly.pdbx_seq_one_letter_code
_entity_poly.pdbx_strand_id
1 'polypeptide(L)'
;MGLSQIKYLTKKIENGAILEASELTEYSDFLRSFHLIAAFFEKNQYQTPTLFRYANDLTEFKKIITTIQEKVDGNRVKDEASRELKKIRGKTADIQATIEKSCDKLLKKATANGWVQERLFIKKEDRYTLPIQSTFQSKIAGTIIERSN
;
A
#
# COMPACT_ATOMS: atom_id res chain seq x y z
N MET A 1 -14.50 15.77 -14.12
CA MET A 1 -14.60 14.35 -13.65
C MET A 1 -14.46 14.21 -12.13
N GLY A 2 -13.94 15.17 -11.36
CA GLY A 2 -13.81 15.02 -9.89
C GLY A 2 -15.11 15.16 -9.08
N LEU A 3 -15.99 16.10 -9.41
CA LEU A 3 -17.19 16.37 -8.57
C LEU A 3 -18.21 15.22 -8.56
N SER A 4 -18.39 14.52 -9.69
CA SER A 4 -19.29 13.36 -9.76
C SER A 4 -18.77 12.20 -8.92
N GLN A 5 -17.46 12.00 -8.93
CA GLN A 5 -16.79 10.98 -8.14
C GLN A 5 -16.89 11.28 -6.65
N ILE A 6 -16.64 12.53 -6.24
CA ILE A 6 -16.82 12.94 -4.84
C ILE A 6 -18.26 12.75 -4.37
N LYS A 7 -19.27 13.09 -5.18
CA LYS A 7 -20.68 12.83 -4.84
C LYS A 7 -20.96 11.34 -4.62
N TYR A 8 -20.36 10.48 -5.45
CA TYR A 8 -20.46 9.03 -5.28
C TYR A 8 -19.81 8.58 -3.97
N LEU A 9 -18.60 9.07 -3.66
CA LEU A 9 -17.89 8.78 -2.41
C LEU A 9 -18.68 9.27 -1.19
N THR A 10 -19.26 10.46 -1.22
CA THR A 10 -20.13 10.97 -0.14
C THR A 10 -21.32 10.04 0.09
N LYS A 11 -22.00 9.61 -0.97
CA LYS A 11 -23.12 8.67 -0.87
C LYS A 11 -22.69 7.30 -0.31
N LYS A 12 -21.49 6.84 -0.66
CA LYS A 12 -20.89 5.61 -0.12
C LYS A 12 -20.68 5.73 1.39
N ILE A 13 -20.16 6.86 1.86
CA ILE A 13 -20.02 7.17 3.31
C ILE A 13 -21.38 7.22 4.00
N GLU A 14 -22.37 7.91 3.42
CA GLU A 14 -23.74 8.02 3.98
C GLU A 14 -24.41 6.66 4.16
N ASN A 15 -24.16 5.74 3.23
CA ASN A 15 -24.64 4.35 3.31
C ASN A 15 -23.85 3.49 4.32
N GLY A 16 -22.89 4.06 5.05
CA GLY A 16 -22.06 3.36 6.02
C GLY A 16 -20.95 2.49 5.42
N ALA A 17 -20.65 2.63 4.12
CA ALA A 17 -19.58 1.89 3.50
C ALA A 17 -18.20 2.51 3.80
N ILE A 18 -17.19 1.66 3.90
CA ILE A 18 -15.80 2.06 4.16
C ILE A 18 -15.15 2.45 2.83
N LEU A 19 -14.46 3.59 2.83
CA LEU A 19 -13.67 4.04 1.70
C LEU A 19 -12.31 3.32 1.65
N GLU A 20 -11.89 2.97 0.44
CA GLU A 20 -10.55 2.46 0.19
C GLU A 20 -9.48 3.55 0.35
N ALA A 21 -8.21 3.16 0.46
CA ALA A 21 -7.11 4.10 0.62
C ALA A 21 -7.02 5.13 -0.52
N SER A 22 -7.18 4.67 -1.76
CA SER A 22 -7.24 5.52 -2.95
C SER A 22 -8.40 6.53 -2.88
N GLU A 23 -9.59 6.06 -2.52
CA GLU A 23 -10.79 6.88 -2.37
C GLU A 23 -10.66 7.92 -1.25
N LEU A 24 -10.03 7.54 -0.13
CA LEU A 24 -9.72 8.47 0.97
C LEU A 24 -8.74 9.56 0.54
N THR A 25 -7.73 9.21 -0.24
CA THR A 25 -6.78 10.19 -0.79
C THR A 25 -7.49 11.16 -1.73
N GLU A 26 -8.32 10.65 -2.65
CA GLU A 26 -9.11 11.50 -3.55
C GLU A 26 -10.05 12.44 -2.78
N TYR A 27 -10.71 11.92 -1.74
CA TYR A 27 -11.58 12.74 -0.89
C TYR A 27 -10.78 13.81 -0.11
N SER A 28 -9.59 13.46 0.40
CA SER A 28 -8.70 14.40 1.06
C SER A 28 -8.23 15.51 0.11
N ASP A 29 -7.92 15.20 -1.14
CA ASP A 29 -7.51 16.19 -2.15
C ASP A 29 -8.66 17.14 -2.50
N PHE A 30 -9.89 16.63 -2.54
CA PHE A 30 -11.07 17.46 -2.68
C PHE A 30 -11.24 18.42 -1.49
N LEU A 31 -11.13 17.93 -0.25
CA LEU A 31 -11.21 18.78 0.94
C LEU A 31 -10.09 19.84 0.97
N ARG A 32 -8.89 19.49 0.49
CA ARG A 32 -7.76 20.42 0.37
C ARG A 32 -8.05 21.54 -0.64
N SER A 33 -8.82 21.24 -1.68
CA SER A 33 -9.21 22.23 -2.68
C SER A 33 -10.03 23.37 -2.08
N PHE A 34 -10.82 23.13 -1.02
CA PHE A 34 -11.54 24.20 -0.32
C PHE A 34 -10.60 25.22 0.31
N HIS A 35 -9.51 24.77 0.93
CA HIS A 35 -8.49 25.66 1.48
C HIS A 35 -7.80 26.47 0.37
N LEU A 36 -7.51 25.84 -0.77
CA LEU A 36 -6.90 26.52 -1.91
C LEU A 36 -7.81 27.62 -2.47
N ILE A 37 -9.11 27.32 -2.58
CA ILE A 37 -10.15 28.26 -3.04
C ILE A 37 -10.28 29.43 -2.07
N ALA A 38 -10.36 29.17 -0.76
CA ALA A 38 -10.43 30.20 0.26
C ALA A 38 -9.22 31.14 0.21
N ALA A 39 -8.01 30.58 0.21
CA ALA A 39 -6.77 31.36 0.14
C ALA A 39 -6.61 32.16 -1.17
N PHE A 40 -7.14 31.63 -2.28
CA PHE A 40 -7.13 32.33 -3.57
C PHE A 40 -8.03 33.57 -3.56
N PHE A 41 -9.24 33.43 -3.01
CA PHE A 41 -10.20 34.54 -2.95
C PHE A 41 -9.85 35.56 -1.86
N GLU A 42 -9.19 35.15 -0.78
CA GLU A 42 -8.66 36.06 0.23
C GLU A 42 -7.66 37.08 -0.39
N LYS A 43 -6.76 36.61 -1.25
CA LYS A 43 -5.81 37.50 -1.97
C LYS A 43 -6.48 38.44 -2.97
N ASN A 44 -7.65 38.07 -3.49
CA ASN A 44 -8.39 38.82 -4.50
C ASN A 44 -9.66 39.48 -3.92
N GLN A 45 -9.71 39.68 -2.60
CA GLN A 45 -10.90 40.18 -1.89
C GLN A 45 -11.44 41.51 -2.46
N TYR A 46 -10.56 42.41 -2.89
CA TYR A 46 -10.95 43.72 -3.44
C TYR A 46 -11.49 43.63 -4.86
N GLN A 47 -11.02 42.66 -5.64
CA GLN A 47 -11.46 42.46 -7.02
C GLN A 47 -12.74 41.61 -7.09
N THR A 48 -12.96 40.74 -6.10
CA THR A 48 -14.05 39.75 -6.10
C THR A 48 -14.75 39.62 -4.74
N PRO A 49 -15.32 40.71 -4.18
CA PRO A 49 -15.87 40.72 -2.82
C PRO A 49 -17.03 39.73 -2.62
N THR A 50 -17.87 39.52 -3.63
CA THR A 50 -18.97 38.55 -3.57
C THR A 50 -18.47 37.11 -3.50
N LEU A 51 -17.44 36.76 -4.28
CA LEU A 51 -16.85 35.41 -4.29
C LEU A 51 -16.04 35.15 -3.03
N PHE A 52 -15.35 36.17 -2.50
CA PHE A 52 -14.68 36.10 -1.21
C PHE A 52 -15.66 35.75 -0.09
N ARG A 53 -16.86 36.36 -0.05
CA ARG A 53 -17.87 36.04 0.95
C ARG A 53 -18.28 34.56 0.90
N TYR A 54 -18.56 34.03 -0.29
CA TYR A 54 -18.89 32.61 -0.45
C TYR A 54 -17.74 31.67 -0.11
N ALA A 55 -16.50 32.06 -0.42
CA ALA A 55 -15.32 31.26 -0.09
C ALA A 55 -15.03 31.26 1.42
N ASN A 56 -15.37 32.34 2.13
CA ASN A 56 -15.20 32.44 3.58
C ASN A 56 -16.20 31.56 4.36
N ASP A 57 -17.35 31.24 3.77
CA ASP A 57 -18.31 30.29 4.33
C ASP A 57 -17.86 28.83 4.20
N LEU A 58 -16.79 28.54 3.44
CA LEU A 58 -16.23 27.19 3.32
C LEU A 58 -15.57 26.77 4.63
N THR A 59 -16.01 25.64 5.17
CA THR A 59 -15.45 25.09 6.41
C THR A 59 -14.08 24.46 6.16
N GLU A 60 -13.11 24.73 7.04
CA GLU A 60 -11.78 24.14 6.94
C GLU A 60 -11.75 22.74 7.57
N PHE A 61 -11.64 21.70 6.74
CA PHE A 61 -11.60 20.30 7.21
C PHE A 61 -10.18 19.84 7.60
N LYS A 62 -9.35 20.74 8.13
CA LYS A 62 -7.91 20.52 8.38
C LYS A 62 -7.63 19.26 9.19
N LYS A 63 -8.39 19.04 10.28
CA LYS A 63 -8.23 17.85 11.13
C LYS A 63 -8.45 16.55 10.37
N ILE A 64 -9.44 16.49 9.48
CA ILE A 64 -9.75 15.31 8.68
C ILE A 64 -8.65 15.08 7.65
N ILE A 65 -8.23 16.13 6.94
CA ILE A 65 -7.16 16.08 5.94
C ILE A 65 -5.86 15.54 6.57
N THR A 66 -5.44 16.12 7.71
CA THR A 66 -4.23 15.68 8.41
C THR A 66 -4.33 14.23 8.86
N THR A 67 -5.49 13.82 9.39
CA THR A 67 -5.70 12.43 9.81
C THR A 67 -5.60 11.46 8.62
N ILE A 68 -6.17 11.81 7.47
CA ILE A 68 -6.08 10.95 6.28
C ILE A 68 -4.63 10.87 5.79
N GLN A 69 -3.91 12.00 5.70
CA GLN A 69 -2.52 12.04 5.25
C GLN A 69 -1.54 11.33 6.20
N GLU A 70 -1.83 11.31 7.50
CA GLU A 70 -1.05 10.55 8.48
C GLU A 70 -1.26 9.04 8.38
N LYS A 71 -2.44 8.59 7.96
CA LYS A 71 -2.83 7.18 7.96
C LYS A 71 -2.73 6.52 6.58
N VAL A 72 -2.82 7.30 5.52
CA VAL A 72 -2.88 6.83 4.12
C VAL A 72 -1.76 7.47 3.32
N ASP A 73 -1.16 6.67 2.44
CA ASP A 73 -0.14 7.07 1.47
C ASP A 73 -0.59 6.65 0.07
N GLY A 74 -1.29 7.56 -0.62
CA GLY A 74 -1.87 7.32 -1.94
C GLY A 74 -2.85 6.15 -1.94
N ASN A 75 -2.40 4.99 -2.42
CA ASN A 75 -3.21 3.78 -2.53
C ASN A 75 -3.02 2.79 -1.38
N ARG A 76 -2.19 3.09 -0.37
CA ARG A 76 -1.88 2.15 0.70
C ARG A 76 -2.04 2.80 2.08
N VAL A 77 -2.56 2.03 3.02
CA VAL A 77 -2.57 2.43 4.45
C VAL A 77 -1.15 2.28 4.99
N LYS A 78 -0.61 3.33 5.61
CA LYS A 78 0.74 3.34 6.20
C LYS A 78 0.86 2.28 7.28
N ASP A 79 2.04 1.67 7.42
CA ASP A 79 2.30 0.67 8.47
C ASP A 79 2.05 1.26 9.88
N GLU A 80 2.28 2.56 10.02
CA GLU A 80 2.14 3.33 11.26
C GLU A 80 0.71 3.82 11.51
N ALA A 81 -0.24 3.45 10.64
CA ALA A 81 -1.63 3.84 10.82
C ALA A 81 -2.21 3.34 12.16
N SER A 82 -1.78 2.16 12.62
CA SER A 82 -2.08 1.63 13.95
C SER A 82 -0.89 0.89 14.54
N ARG A 83 -0.73 0.95 15.86
CA ARG A 83 0.28 0.15 16.58
C ARG A 83 0.08 -1.35 16.35
N GLU A 84 -1.16 -1.81 16.22
CA GLU A 84 -1.47 -3.21 15.95
C GLU A 84 -1.07 -3.61 14.53
N LEU A 85 -1.37 -2.75 13.55
CA LEU A 85 -0.99 -2.96 12.16
C LEU A 85 0.53 -3.04 12.02
N LYS A 86 1.26 -2.13 12.66
CA LYS A 86 2.73 -2.14 12.70
C LYS A 86 3.28 -3.44 13.31
N LYS A 87 2.68 -3.93 14.39
CA LYS A 87 3.05 -5.21 15.02
C LYS A 87 2.82 -6.40 14.08
N ILE A 88 1.65 -6.47 13.43
CA ILE A 88 1.31 -7.57 12.51
C ILE A 88 2.26 -7.55 11.31
N ARG A 89 2.43 -6.39 10.67
CA ARG A 89 3.32 -6.26 9.51
C ARG A 89 4.78 -6.52 9.87
N GLY A 90 5.23 -6.09 11.05
CA GLY A 90 6.55 -6.43 11.58
C GLY A 90 6.74 -7.94 11.75
N LYS A 91 5.77 -8.64 12.35
CA LYS A 91 5.80 -10.11 12.45
C LYS A 91 5.86 -10.80 11.08
N THR A 92 5.09 -10.31 10.10
CA THR A 92 5.15 -10.85 8.73
C THR A 92 6.54 -10.68 8.13
N ALA A 93 7.15 -9.50 8.29
CA ALA A 93 8.50 -9.22 7.82
C ALA A 93 9.55 -10.11 8.52
N ASP A 94 9.44 -10.31 9.84
CA ASP A 94 10.35 -11.16 10.60
C ASP A 94 10.26 -12.64 10.18
N ILE A 95 9.05 -13.14 9.96
CA ILE A 95 8.81 -14.50 9.45
C ILE A 95 9.40 -14.63 8.06
N GLN A 96 9.16 -13.65 7.19
CA GLN A 96 9.68 -13.66 5.83
C GLN A 96 11.21 -13.62 5.80
N ALA A 97 11.85 -12.79 6.62
CA ALA A 97 13.30 -12.75 6.78
C ALA A 97 13.85 -14.09 7.33
N THR A 98 13.11 -14.78 8.19
CA THR A 98 13.49 -16.10 8.71
C THR A 98 13.40 -17.18 7.64
N ILE A 99 12.37 -17.13 6.80
CA ILE A 99 12.20 -18.01 5.63
C ILE A 99 13.35 -17.75 4.65
N GLU A 100 13.61 -16.50 4.28
CA GLU A 100 14.71 -16.12 3.38
C GLU A 100 16.06 -16.58 3.90
N LYS A 101 16.37 -16.38 5.20
CA LYS A 101 17.61 -16.89 5.81
C LYS A 101 17.73 -18.42 5.75
N SER A 102 16.62 -19.13 5.93
CA SER A 102 16.60 -20.60 5.90
C SER A 102 16.79 -21.11 4.47
N CYS A 103 16.07 -20.49 3.54
CA CYS A 103 16.22 -20.65 2.11
C CYS A 103 17.66 -20.40 1.67
N ASP A 104 18.28 -19.28 2.05
CA ASP A 104 19.67 -18.93 1.71
C ASP A 104 20.68 -19.96 2.22
N LYS A 105 20.49 -20.49 3.42
CA LYS A 105 21.33 -21.57 3.96
C LYS A 105 21.23 -22.83 3.10
N LEU A 106 20.03 -23.18 2.67
CA LEU A 106 19.80 -24.32 1.78
C LEU A 106 20.40 -24.09 0.39
N LEU A 107 20.21 -22.90 -0.18
CA LEU A 107 20.79 -22.51 -1.46
C LEU A 107 22.32 -22.56 -1.41
N LYS A 108 22.96 -22.00 -0.37
CA LYS A 108 24.42 -22.05 -0.20
C LYS A 108 24.94 -23.48 -0.17
N LYS A 109 24.28 -24.39 0.58
CA LYS A 109 24.64 -25.81 0.61
C LYS A 109 24.46 -26.47 -0.75
N ALA A 110 23.32 -26.23 -1.39
CA ALA A 110 22.99 -26.83 -2.68
C ALA A 110 23.92 -26.33 -3.81
N THR A 111 24.33 -25.05 -3.80
CA THR A 111 25.32 -24.55 -4.75
C THR A 111 26.73 -25.03 -4.45
N ALA A 112 27.15 -25.11 -3.18
CA ALA A 112 28.46 -25.67 -2.82
C ALA A 112 28.61 -27.13 -3.30
N ASN A 113 27.50 -27.87 -3.33
CA ASN A 113 27.46 -29.26 -3.81
C ASN A 113 27.16 -29.39 -5.32
N GLY A 114 26.98 -28.28 -6.05
CA GLY A 114 26.72 -28.27 -7.50
C GLY A 114 25.33 -28.75 -7.92
N TRP A 115 24.33 -28.73 -7.04
CA TRP A 115 22.99 -29.28 -7.29
C TRP A 115 22.01 -28.31 -7.98
N VAL A 116 22.42 -27.05 -8.16
CA VAL A 116 21.55 -25.92 -8.56
C VAL A 116 22.14 -25.26 -9.80
N GLN A 117 21.32 -25.05 -10.84
CA GLN A 117 21.70 -24.33 -12.06
C GLN A 117 21.70 -22.80 -11.89
N GLU A 118 20.70 -22.26 -11.19
CA GLU A 118 20.56 -20.82 -10.95
C GLU A 118 20.39 -20.51 -9.46
N ARG A 119 21.18 -19.57 -8.93
CA ARG A 119 21.11 -19.12 -7.53
C ARG A 119 19.91 -18.19 -7.29
N LEU A 120 18.70 -18.66 -7.55
CA LEU A 120 17.48 -17.87 -7.38
C LEU A 120 16.38 -18.70 -6.70
N PHE A 121 15.63 -18.07 -5.79
CA PHE A 121 14.37 -18.61 -5.29
C PHE A 121 13.25 -18.18 -6.21
N ILE A 122 12.41 -19.13 -6.61
CA ILE A 122 11.22 -18.84 -7.41
C ILE A 122 10.02 -19.07 -6.50
N LYS A 123 9.15 -18.06 -6.39
CA LYS A 123 7.88 -18.21 -5.67
C LYS A 123 6.84 -18.77 -6.64
N LYS A 124 6.42 -20.02 -6.44
CA LYS A 124 5.31 -20.65 -7.19
C LYS A 124 4.24 -21.12 -6.22
N GLU A 125 2.98 -20.79 -6.49
CA GLU A 125 1.82 -21.14 -5.64
C GLU A 125 2.02 -20.83 -4.14
N ASP A 126 2.56 -19.64 -3.84
CA ASP A 126 2.92 -19.22 -2.47
C ASP A 126 3.98 -20.08 -1.74
N ARG A 127 4.67 -20.97 -2.46
CA ARG A 127 5.80 -21.75 -1.95
C ARG A 127 7.11 -21.23 -2.52
N TYR A 128 8.11 -21.09 -1.64
CA TYR A 128 9.49 -20.82 -2.05
C TYR A 128 10.08 -22.09 -2.64
N THR A 129 10.39 -22.07 -3.93
CA THR A 129 10.92 -23.21 -4.68
C THR A 129 12.37 -22.98 -5.06
N LEU A 130 13.13 -24.07 -5.07
CA LEU A 130 14.54 -24.10 -5.44
C LEU A 130 14.67 -24.87 -6.77
N PRO A 131 15.20 -24.25 -7.83
CA PRO A 131 15.48 -24.96 -9.08
C PRO A 131 16.68 -25.90 -8.87
N ILE A 132 16.44 -27.21 -8.96
CA ILE A 132 17.47 -28.24 -8.79
C ILE A 132 17.60 -29.05 -10.08
N GLN A 133 18.82 -29.49 -10.38
CA GLN A 133 19.01 -30.44 -11.48
C GLN A 133 18.34 -31.78 -11.14
N SER A 134 17.67 -32.37 -12.13
CA SER A 134 16.91 -33.62 -11.99
C SER A 134 17.78 -34.80 -11.51
N THR A 135 19.08 -34.79 -11.84
CA THR A 135 20.09 -35.77 -11.39
C THR A 135 20.35 -35.74 -9.88
N PHE A 136 20.10 -34.61 -9.22
CA PHE A 136 20.34 -34.42 -7.78
C PHE A 136 19.05 -34.35 -6.95
N GLN A 137 17.88 -34.60 -7.55
CA GLN A 137 16.59 -34.54 -6.86
C GLN A 137 16.47 -35.51 -5.68
N SER A 138 17.17 -36.65 -5.72
CA SER A 138 17.20 -37.65 -4.63
C SER A 138 18.12 -37.27 -3.47
N LYS A 139 19.00 -36.27 -3.65
CA LYS A 139 19.96 -35.82 -2.62
C LYS A 139 19.40 -34.74 -1.69
N ILE A 140 18.24 -34.17 -2.02
CA ILE A 140 17.59 -33.12 -1.25
C ILE A 140 16.24 -33.64 -0.79
N ALA A 141 16.04 -33.73 0.53
CA ALA A 141 14.72 -34.03 1.09
C ALA A 141 13.81 -32.82 0.88
N GLY A 142 12.72 -32.99 0.13
CA GLY A 142 11.76 -31.93 -0.16
C GLY A 142 10.59 -32.41 -1.02
N THR A 143 9.60 -31.54 -1.19
CA THR A 143 8.44 -31.80 -2.05
C THR A 143 8.70 -31.20 -3.43
N ILE A 144 8.57 -32.02 -4.47
CA ILE A 144 8.66 -31.56 -5.86
C ILE A 144 7.36 -30.81 -6.19
N ILE A 145 7.48 -29.52 -6.48
CA ILE A 145 6.33 -28.66 -6.79
C ILE A 145 6.05 -28.68 -8.30
N GLU A 146 7.10 -28.66 -9.13
CA GLU A 146 6.95 -28.68 -10.59
C GLU A 146 8.18 -29.32 -11.23
N ARG A 147 7.98 -29.99 -12.37
CA ARG A 147 9.05 -30.50 -13.23
C ARG A 147 8.89 -29.84 -14.60
N SER A 148 9.91 -29.13 -15.06
CA SER A 148 9.97 -28.71 -16.45
C SER A 148 10.39 -29.94 -17.27
N ASN A 149 9.54 -30.35 -18.22
CA ASN A 149 9.87 -31.41 -19.19
C ASN A 149 10.88 -30.90 -20.22
#